data_AF-A0A4Q2DCN4-F1
#
_entry.id   AF-A0A4Q2DCN4-F1
#
_cell.length_a   1.000
_cell.length_b   1.000
_cell.length_c   1.000
_cell.angle_alpha   90.00
_cell.angle_beta   90.00
_cell.angle_gamma   90.00
#
_symmetry.space_group_name_H-M   'P 1'
#
loop_
_entity.id
_entity.type
_entity.pdbx_description
1 polymer ?
#
loop_
_entity_poly.entity_id
_entity_poly.type
_entity_poly.pdbx_seq_one_letter_code
_entity_poly.pdbx_strand_id
1 'polypeptide(L)'
;MAGVMGHVMDSIQKGAQGLMTTDEAKEFADSNRLIPSFDATATDPSDVYPLHNIIPEAEWKALSVSAFDSTTNDKERHALLPHRSSEWVRRQLKAITTSKDSSKTKKKNLHQSTSATKTNLLTHMFALCLRLENFAADSETLAKDLSMSTTEINQLFKSLGCKISKLTDRERTRLGIAGNAAETKRAVLTAPVEFPKPRLKRKT
;
A
#
# COMPACT_ATOMS: atom_id res chain seq x y z
N MET A 1 -29.24 38.61 -35.77
CA MET A 1 -27.81 38.30 -35.52
C MET A 1 -27.69 37.00 -34.71
N ALA A 2 -27.84 35.83 -35.33
CA ALA A 2 -27.82 34.53 -34.62
C ALA A 2 -26.61 33.64 -34.98
N GLY A 3 -26.09 33.71 -36.21
CA GLY A 3 -25.02 32.82 -36.68
C GLY A 3 -23.64 33.02 -36.07
N VAL A 4 -23.36 34.20 -35.48
CA VAL A 4 -22.02 34.51 -34.91
C VAL A 4 -21.72 33.66 -33.68
N MET A 5 -22.72 33.42 -32.82
CA MET A 5 -22.56 32.55 -31.64
C MET A 5 -22.24 31.10 -32.02
N GLY A 6 -22.81 30.60 -33.12
CA GLY A 6 -22.53 29.25 -33.64
C GLY A 6 -21.05 29.08 -34.02
N HIS A 7 -20.47 30.02 -34.76
CA HIS A 7 -19.05 29.98 -35.11
C HIS A 7 -18.11 30.11 -33.90
N VAL A 8 -18.50 30.87 -32.87
CA VAL A 8 -17.72 30.98 -31.63
C VAL A 8 -17.77 29.67 -30.84
N MET A 9 -18.92 29.01 -30.72
CA MET A 9 -19.02 27.70 -30.08
C MET A 9 -18.28 26.60 -30.85
N ASP A 10 -18.40 26.57 -32.19
CA ASP A 10 -17.73 25.58 -33.04
C ASP A 10 -16.20 25.72 -32.99
N SER A 11 -15.68 26.96 -33.01
CA SER A 11 -14.24 27.19 -32.84
C SER A 11 -13.71 26.85 -31.44
N ILE A 12 -14.52 27.02 -30.39
CA ILE A 12 -14.18 26.55 -29.03
C ILE A 12 -14.17 25.02 -28.96
N GLN A 13 -15.19 24.32 -29.51
CA GLN A 13 -15.23 22.86 -29.54
C GLN A 13 -14.07 22.28 -30.35
N LYS A 14 -13.72 22.88 -31.49
CA LYS A 14 -12.60 22.46 -32.34
C LYS A 14 -11.24 22.65 -31.67
N GLY A 15 -11.09 23.68 -30.83
CA GLY A 15 -9.93 23.85 -29.95
C GLY A 15 -9.89 22.86 -28.78
N ALA A 16 -11.05 22.39 -28.30
CA ALA A 16 -11.16 21.45 -27.20
C ALA A 16 -10.91 19.98 -27.58
N GLN A 17 -10.94 19.61 -28.87
CA GLN A 17 -10.71 18.23 -29.35
C GLN A 17 -9.35 17.61 -28.94
N GLY A 18 -8.37 18.42 -28.52
CA GLY A 18 -7.08 17.97 -27.98
C GLY A 18 -7.00 17.89 -26.45
N LEU A 19 -8.03 18.28 -25.71
CA LEU A 19 -8.09 18.05 -24.26
C LEU A 19 -8.61 16.63 -24.00
N MET A 20 -7.71 15.75 -23.57
CA MET A 20 -8.10 14.54 -22.86
C MET A 20 -9.00 14.93 -21.68
N THR A 21 -10.14 14.27 -21.54
CA THR A 21 -11.11 14.56 -20.47
C THR A 21 -10.49 14.30 -19.09
N THR A 22 -11.07 14.86 -18.03
CA THR A 22 -10.56 14.67 -16.66
C THR A 22 -10.54 13.21 -16.22
N ASP A 23 -11.43 12.40 -16.79
CA ASP A 23 -11.62 11.00 -16.41
C ASP A 23 -10.67 10.09 -17.21
N GLU A 24 -10.57 10.26 -18.53
CA GLU A 24 -9.52 9.61 -19.34
C GLU A 24 -8.10 9.93 -18.82
N ALA A 25 -7.87 11.18 -18.40
CA ALA A 25 -6.60 11.61 -17.83
C ALA A 25 -6.29 10.96 -16.48
N LYS A 26 -7.34 10.61 -15.72
CA LYS A 26 -7.23 9.88 -14.46
C LYS A 26 -6.97 8.39 -14.74
N GLU A 27 -7.73 7.77 -15.63
CA GLU A 27 -7.56 6.37 -16.02
C GLU A 27 -6.17 6.08 -16.59
N PHE A 28 -5.68 6.91 -17.52
CA PHE A 28 -4.32 6.77 -18.07
C PHE A 28 -3.22 6.91 -17.00
N ALA A 29 -3.42 7.82 -16.04
CA ALA A 29 -2.49 7.99 -14.93
C ALA A 29 -2.57 6.82 -13.94
N ASP A 30 -3.76 6.27 -13.72
CA ASP A 30 -4.03 5.16 -12.82
C ASP A 30 -3.51 3.83 -13.39
N SER A 31 -3.66 3.58 -14.70
CA SER A 31 -3.08 2.42 -15.42
C SER A 31 -1.55 2.41 -15.41
N ASN A 32 -0.90 3.58 -15.38
CA ASN A 32 0.56 3.70 -15.30
C ASN A 32 1.11 3.74 -13.86
N ARG A 33 0.27 3.53 -12.83
CA ARG A 33 0.76 3.43 -11.45
C ARG A 33 1.53 2.13 -11.25
N LEU A 34 2.68 2.23 -10.62
CA LEU A 34 3.48 1.08 -10.17
C LEU A 34 2.90 0.49 -8.88
N ILE A 35 1.65 0.05 -8.90
CA ILE A 35 0.91 -0.59 -7.79
C ILE A 35 0.29 -1.92 -8.26
N PRO A 36 -0.17 -2.80 -7.35
CA PRO A 36 -0.94 -3.97 -7.74
C PRO A 36 -2.25 -3.58 -8.42
N SER A 37 -2.81 -4.50 -9.22
CA SER A 37 -4.16 -4.36 -9.78
C SER A 37 -5.17 -4.15 -8.65
N PHE A 38 -6.00 -3.10 -8.78
CA PHE A 38 -6.92 -2.63 -7.76
C PHE A 38 -8.35 -2.55 -8.27
N ASP A 39 -9.31 -2.67 -7.36
CA ASP A 39 -10.72 -2.39 -7.63
C ASP A 39 -11.10 -1.00 -7.05
N ALA A 40 -11.53 -0.09 -7.92
CA ALA A 40 -11.99 1.24 -7.54
C ALA A 40 -13.39 1.25 -6.89
N THR A 41 -14.18 0.20 -7.14
CA THR A 41 -15.58 0.05 -6.71
C THR A 41 -15.73 -0.77 -5.43
N ALA A 42 -14.64 -1.38 -4.95
CA ALA A 42 -14.59 -2.09 -3.68
C ALA A 42 -15.18 -1.26 -2.53
N THR A 43 -16.12 -1.86 -1.81
CA THR A 43 -16.76 -1.26 -0.63
C THR A 43 -15.98 -1.56 0.66
N ASP A 44 -15.23 -2.66 0.69
CA ASP A 44 -14.37 -3.05 1.80
C ASP A 44 -12.87 -2.89 1.47
N PRO A 45 -12.02 -2.43 2.41
CA PRO A 45 -10.58 -2.29 2.19
C PRO A 45 -9.87 -3.58 1.78
N SER A 46 -10.43 -4.73 2.14
CA SER A 46 -9.97 -6.06 1.73
C SER A 46 -9.98 -6.26 0.22
N ASP A 47 -10.99 -5.72 -0.46
CA ASP A 47 -11.28 -6.04 -1.86
C ASP A 47 -10.70 -5.00 -2.82
N VAL A 48 -10.24 -3.85 -2.30
CA VAL A 48 -9.45 -2.87 -3.05
C VAL A 48 -8.21 -3.52 -3.68
N TYR A 49 -7.58 -4.47 -2.97
CA TYR A 49 -6.45 -5.26 -3.47
C TYR A 49 -6.69 -6.75 -3.19
N PRO A 50 -7.36 -7.48 -4.10
CA PRO A 50 -7.65 -8.90 -3.93
C PRO A 50 -6.36 -9.74 -3.84
N LEU A 51 -6.31 -10.71 -2.92
CA LEU A 51 -5.11 -11.52 -2.68
C LEU A 51 -4.61 -12.21 -3.96
N HIS A 52 -5.52 -12.77 -4.75
CA HIS A 52 -5.21 -13.48 -5.99
C HIS A 52 -4.66 -12.58 -7.11
N ASN A 53 -4.89 -11.26 -7.02
CA ASN A 53 -4.31 -10.27 -7.95
C ASN A 53 -2.87 -9.88 -7.56
N ILE A 54 -2.46 -10.14 -6.32
CA ILE A 54 -1.09 -9.91 -5.83
C ILE A 54 -0.27 -11.20 -5.91
N ILE A 55 -0.86 -12.34 -5.52
CA ILE A 55 -0.23 -13.66 -5.51
C ILE A 55 -1.15 -14.62 -6.30
N PRO A 56 -0.74 -15.05 -7.52
CA PRO A 56 -1.52 -15.99 -8.32
C PRO A 56 -1.82 -17.29 -7.55
N GLU A 57 -2.96 -17.91 -7.83
CA GLU A 57 -3.42 -19.10 -7.10
C GLU A 57 -2.44 -20.29 -7.21
N ALA A 58 -1.72 -20.43 -8.33
CA ALA A 58 -0.68 -21.43 -8.51
C ALA A 58 0.50 -21.24 -7.53
N GLU A 59 0.98 -20.00 -7.37
CA GLU A 59 2.04 -19.65 -6.42
C GLU A 59 1.53 -19.81 -4.98
N TRP A 60 0.30 -19.38 -4.70
CA TRP A 60 -0.31 -19.52 -3.37
C TRP A 60 -0.40 -20.98 -2.93
N LYS A 61 -0.77 -21.90 -3.84
CA LYS A 61 -0.80 -23.35 -3.58
C LYS A 61 0.58 -23.98 -3.39
N ALA A 62 1.64 -23.37 -3.93
CA ALA A 62 3.01 -23.84 -3.75
C ALA A 62 3.61 -23.47 -2.37
N LEU A 63 3.01 -22.51 -1.63
CA LEU A 63 3.49 -22.09 -0.31
C LEU A 63 3.10 -23.09 0.79
N SER A 64 4.02 -24.01 1.13
CA SER A 64 3.83 -24.97 2.21
C SER A 64 3.96 -24.31 3.60
N VAL A 65 2.84 -24.02 4.25
CA VAL A 65 2.81 -23.44 5.62
C VAL A 65 2.89 -24.48 6.75
N SER A 66 2.65 -25.77 6.45
CA SER A 66 2.54 -26.86 7.44
C SER A 66 3.74 -27.01 8.39
N ALA A 67 4.95 -26.68 7.93
CA ALA A 67 6.16 -26.68 8.75
C ALA A 67 6.09 -25.63 9.90
N PHE A 68 5.45 -24.48 9.67
CA PHE A 68 5.27 -23.45 10.70
C PHE A 68 4.22 -23.86 11.75
N ASP A 69 3.13 -24.50 11.33
CA ASP A 69 2.08 -24.99 12.22
C ASP A 69 2.60 -26.10 13.14
N SER A 70 3.37 -27.05 12.59
CA SER A 70 3.95 -28.18 13.34
C SER A 70 5.02 -27.78 14.38
N THR A 71 5.66 -26.62 14.21
CA THR A 71 6.76 -26.18 15.05
C THR A 71 6.23 -25.37 16.24
N THR A 72 6.54 -25.74 17.48
CA THR A 72 6.08 -24.99 18.67
C THR A 72 6.99 -23.81 19.03
N ASN A 73 8.27 -23.86 18.66
CA ASN A 73 9.30 -22.91 19.08
C ASN A 73 9.43 -21.72 18.11
N ASP A 74 9.21 -20.49 18.59
CA ASP A 74 9.35 -19.26 17.80
C ASP A 74 10.71 -19.12 17.10
N LYS A 75 11.80 -19.64 17.71
CA LYS A 75 13.14 -19.59 17.11
C LYS A 75 13.26 -20.48 15.87
N GLU A 76 12.61 -21.64 15.89
CA GLU A 76 12.60 -22.60 14.78
C GLU A 76 11.62 -22.13 13.69
N ARG A 77 10.45 -21.59 14.06
CA ARG A 77 9.54 -20.92 13.11
C ARG A 77 10.26 -19.79 12.37
N HIS A 78 10.99 -18.93 13.08
CA HIS A 78 11.81 -17.89 12.46
C HIS A 78 12.97 -18.46 11.60
N ALA A 79 13.42 -19.69 11.87
CA ALA A 79 14.43 -20.35 11.05
C ALA A 79 13.85 -20.91 9.72
N LEU A 80 12.59 -21.31 9.70
CA LEU A 80 11.90 -21.78 8.49
C LEU A 80 11.61 -20.65 7.48
N LEU A 81 11.70 -19.37 7.89
CA LEU A 81 11.52 -18.23 6.98
C LEU A 81 12.62 -18.19 5.89
N PRO A 82 12.25 -18.06 4.59
CA PRO A 82 13.21 -17.90 3.49
C PRO A 82 14.17 -16.72 3.66
N HIS A 83 13.74 -15.67 4.37
CA HIS A 83 14.59 -14.52 4.68
C HIS A 83 14.35 -14.02 6.12
N ARG A 84 15.45 -13.81 6.86
CA ARG A 84 15.44 -13.66 8.33
C ARG A 84 15.80 -12.25 8.84
N SER A 85 15.98 -11.30 7.93
CA SER A 85 16.46 -9.94 8.23
C SER A 85 15.36 -8.96 8.66
N SER A 86 14.10 -9.23 8.30
CA SER A 86 12.97 -8.36 8.64
C SER A 86 12.49 -8.60 10.06
N GLU A 87 12.57 -7.55 10.87
CA GLU A 87 12.02 -7.48 12.22
C GLU A 87 10.50 -7.29 12.18
N TRP A 88 9.98 -6.63 11.13
CA TRP A 88 8.54 -6.51 10.92
C TRP A 88 7.91 -7.89 10.68
N VAL A 89 8.49 -8.73 9.81
CA VAL A 89 7.99 -10.11 9.59
C VAL A 89 8.07 -10.94 10.88
N ARG A 90 9.18 -10.85 11.63
CA ARG A 90 9.30 -11.51 12.94
C ARG A 90 8.24 -11.04 13.94
N ARG A 91 7.92 -9.73 13.95
CA ARG A 91 6.86 -9.15 14.78
C ARG A 91 5.49 -9.69 14.40
N GLN A 92 5.15 -9.75 13.11
CA GLN A 92 3.85 -10.27 12.68
C GLN A 92 3.71 -11.77 12.98
N LEU A 93 4.76 -12.56 12.74
CA LEU A 93 4.77 -13.98 13.09
C LEU A 93 4.49 -14.18 14.59
N LYS A 94 5.17 -13.44 15.47
CA LYS A 94 4.92 -13.46 16.92
C LYS A 94 3.52 -12.91 17.30
N ALA A 95 3.01 -11.92 16.58
CA ALA A 95 1.68 -11.36 16.83
C ALA A 95 0.57 -12.40 16.55
N ILE A 96 0.71 -13.14 15.46
CA ILE A 96 -0.19 -14.24 15.07
C ILE A 96 -0.13 -15.40 16.09
N THR A 97 1.04 -15.69 16.66
CA THR A 97 1.26 -16.89 17.48
C THR A 97 1.17 -16.70 19.00
N THR A 98 1.40 -15.49 19.54
CA THR A 98 1.72 -15.32 20.98
C THR A 98 0.74 -14.46 21.79
N SER A 99 0.12 -13.44 21.19
CA SER A 99 -0.76 -12.46 21.88
C SER A 99 -0.28 -11.87 23.23
N LYS A 100 1.05 -11.81 23.51
CA LYS A 100 1.66 -10.91 24.52
C LYS A 100 3.17 -10.65 24.34
N ASP A 101 3.47 -9.44 23.86
CA ASP A 101 4.60 -8.51 24.03
C ASP A 101 6.12 -8.91 24.03
N SER A 102 6.93 -7.88 23.76
CA SER A 102 8.37 -7.63 24.03
C SER A 102 9.43 -8.16 23.04
N SER A 103 10.60 -7.47 23.05
CA SER A 103 11.30 -6.99 21.84
C SER A 103 12.84 -6.91 21.95
N LYS A 104 13.55 -6.89 20.78
CA LYS A 104 14.78 -6.11 20.42
C LYS A 104 15.46 -6.63 19.13
N THR A 105 16.25 -5.78 18.46
CA THR A 105 16.56 -5.83 17.01
C THR A 105 18.06 -5.67 16.68
N LYS A 106 18.55 -6.29 15.57
CA LYS A 106 19.80 -5.88 14.85
C LYS A 106 19.73 -6.14 13.32
N LYS A 107 20.28 -5.21 12.51
CA LYS A 107 20.40 -5.23 11.03
C LYS A 107 21.53 -6.18 10.56
N LYS A 108 21.72 -6.59 9.29
CA LYS A 108 21.55 -5.96 7.94
C LYS A 108 21.13 -7.06 6.89
N ASN A 109 21.11 -6.94 5.55
CA ASN A 109 21.56 -5.96 4.52
C ASN A 109 20.47 -5.82 3.41
N LEU A 110 20.77 -5.15 2.27
CA LEU A 110 19.83 -4.95 1.15
C LEU A 110 20.53 -5.03 -0.23
N HIS A 111 19.87 -5.64 -1.22
CA HIS A 111 20.30 -5.67 -2.62
C HIS A 111 19.77 -4.45 -3.41
N GLN A 112 20.52 -3.95 -4.39
CA GLN A 112 20.03 -2.87 -5.28
C GLN A 112 19.17 -3.44 -6.41
N SER A 113 17.96 -2.89 -6.56
CA SER A 113 17.07 -3.08 -7.71
C SER A 113 16.84 -1.74 -8.41
N THR A 114 16.49 -1.77 -9.69
CA THR A 114 16.24 -0.57 -10.52
C THR A 114 15.06 0.23 -9.96
N SER A 115 15.07 1.56 -10.12
CA SER A 115 14.12 2.44 -9.42
C SER A 115 12.62 2.09 -9.63
N ALA A 116 12.23 1.79 -10.88
CA ALA A 116 10.85 1.45 -11.21
C ALA A 116 10.44 0.05 -10.71
N THR A 117 11.25 -0.98 -10.97
CA THR A 117 10.99 -2.36 -10.50
C THR A 117 11.02 -2.43 -8.97
N LYS A 118 11.93 -1.70 -8.32
CA LYS A 118 11.96 -1.52 -6.86
C LYS A 118 10.66 -0.89 -6.34
N THR A 119 10.15 0.15 -7.00
CA THR A 119 8.88 0.78 -6.61
C THR A 119 7.71 -0.20 -6.73
N ASN A 120 7.60 -0.89 -7.86
CA ASN A 120 6.56 -1.90 -8.08
C ASN A 120 6.63 -3.04 -7.05
N LEU A 121 7.82 -3.58 -6.76
CA LEU A 121 8.00 -4.60 -5.73
C LEU A 121 7.61 -4.12 -4.33
N LEU A 122 7.98 -2.88 -3.96
CA LEU A 122 7.65 -2.29 -2.67
C LEU A 122 6.14 -2.05 -2.49
N THR A 123 5.42 -1.64 -3.53
CA THR A 123 3.96 -1.43 -3.45
C THR A 123 3.20 -2.76 -3.36
N HIS A 124 3.65 -3.82 -4.04
CA HIS A 124 3.12 -5.18 -3.84
C HIS A 124 3.39 -5.69 -2.41
N MET A 125 4.60 -5.49 -1.88
CA MET A 125 4.93 -5.81 -0.49
C MET A 125 4.01 -5.06 0.50
N PHE A 126 3.79 -3.76 0.28
CA PHE A 126 2.96 -2.95 1.19
C PHE A 126 1.47 -3.28 1.12
N ALA A 127 0.94 -3.72 -0.02
CA ALA A 127 -0.43 -4.24 -0.09
C ALA A 127 -0.60 -5.49 0.80
N LEU A 128 0.39 -6.38 0.84
CA LEU A 128 0.42 -7.52 1.76
C LEU A 128 0.58 -7.07 3.22
N CYS A 129 1.43 -6.08 3.50
CA CYS A 129 1.58 -5.51 4.85
C CYS A 129 0.27 -4.89 5.38
N LEU A 130 -0.51 -4.21 4.52
CA LEU A 130 -1.81 -3.65 4.88
C LEU A 130 -2.80 -4.75 5.27
N ARG A 131 -2.90 -5.83 4.49
CA ARG A 131 -3.78 -6.96 4.80
C ARG A 131 -3.41 -7.66 6.11
N LEU A 132 -2.13 -7.66 6.50
CA LEU A 132 -1.65 -8.21 7.78
C LEU A 132 -1.87 -7.26 8.97
N GLU A 133 -1.77 -5.93 8.80
CA GLU A 133 -2.00 -4.94 9.86
C GLU A 133 -3.44 -4.36 9.85
N ASN A 134 -4.42 -5.17 9.46
CA ASN A 134 -5.86 -4.84 9.42
C ASN A 134 -6.15 -3.49 8.73
N PHE A 135 -5.50 -3.26 7.59
CA PHE A 135 -5.57 -2.07 6.73
C PHE A 135 -5.09 -0.75 7.36
N ALA A 136 -4.35 -0.82 8.48
CA ALA A 136 -3.80 0.32 9.21
C ALA A 136 -2.32 0.13 9.57
N ALA A 137 -1.44 0.16 8.56
CA ALA A 137 -0.01 -0.12 8.71
C ALA A 137 0.79 1.00 9.39
N ASP A 138 1.86 0.64 10.11
CA ASP A 138 2.79 1.60 10.71
C ASP A 138 3.98 1.92 9.79
N SER A 139 3.93 3.12 9.19
CA SER A 139 4.99 3.66 8.32
C SER A 139 6.36 3.76 9.00
N GLU A 140 6.43 3.97 10.32
CA GLU A 140 7.71 4.13 11.01
C GLU A 140 8.44 2.81 11.22
N THR A 141 7.72 1.73 11.58
CA THR A 141 8.33 0.40 11.67
C THR A 141 8.88 -0.02 10.29
N LEU A 142 8.07 0.15 9.23
CA LEU A 142 8.47 -0.23 7.86
C LEU A 142 9.65 0.60 7.34
N ALA A 143 9.72 1.89 7.64
CA ALA A 143 10.87 2.74 7.34
C ALA A 143 12.17 2.24 8.01
N LYS A 144 12.08 1.85 9.30
CA LYS A 144 13.22 1.33 10.07
C LYS A 144 13.71 -0.02 9.54
N ASP A 145 12.79 -0.90 9.16
CA ASP A 145 13.04 -2.26 8.63
C ASP A 145 13.70 -2.20 7.24
N LEU A 146 13.05 -1.53 6.28
CA LEU A 146 13.54 -1.35 4.90
C LEU A 146 14.72 -0.37 4.79
N SER A 147 15.04 0.34 5.87
CA SER A 147 16.10 1.36 5.93
C SER A 147 15.89 2.48 4.89
N MET A 148 14.64 2.89 4.71
CA MET A 148 14.21 3.99 3.84
C MET A 148 13.69 5.17 4.68
N SER A 149 13.56 6.35 4.11
CA SER A 149 12.96 7.48 4.84
C SER A 149 11.46 7.26 5.04
N THR A 150 10.92 7.66 6.19
CA THR A 150 9.47 7.63 6.45
C THR A 150 8.70 8.47 5.42
N THR A 151 9.34 9.47 4.82
CA THR A 151 8.79 10.27 3.71
C THR A 151 8.56 9.43 2.47
N GLU A 152 9.56 8.66 2.00
CA GLU A 152 9.41 7.76 0.84
C GLU A 152 8.34 6.69 1.08
N ILE A 153 8.37 6.04 2.26
CA ILE A 153 7.36 5.05 2.67
C ILE A 153 5.95 5.65 2.62
N ASN A 154 5.77 6.87 3.16
CA ASN A 154 4.49 7.58 3.11
C ASN A 154 4.06 7.98 1.68
N GLN A 155 4.98 8.19 0.74
CA GLN A 155 4.61 8.42 -0.67
C GLN A 155 4.17 7.12 -1.36
N LEU A 156 4.84 6.00 -1.06
CA LEU A 156 4.45 4.68 -1.57
C LEU A 156 3.06 4.28 -1.05
N PHE A 157 2.78 4.47 0.24
CA PHE A 157 1.43 4.27 0.79
C PHE A 157 0.37 5.18 0.16
N LYS A 158 0.70 6.46 -0.12
CA LYS A 158 -0.22 7.35 -0.86
C LYS A 158 -0.44 6.90 -2.31
N SER A 159 0.55 6.28 -2.96
CA SER A 159 0.36 5.72 -4.30
C SER A 159 -0.58 4.51 -4.29
N LEU A 160 -0.66 3.78 -3.18
CA LEU A 160 -1.65 2.72 -2.90
C LEU A 160 -3.02 3.25 -2.41
N GLY A 161 -3.25 4.58 -2.47
CA GLY A 161 -4.51 5.18 -2.01
C GLY A 161 -4.67 5.27 -0.48
N CYS A 162 -3.64 4.95 0.31
CA CYS A 162 -3.72 5.09 1.77
C CYS A 162 -3.65 6.56 2.20
N LYS A 163 -4.46 6.91 3.20
CA LYS A 163 -4.44 8.21 3.87
C LYS A 163 -3.54 8.10 5.11
N ILE A 164 -2.58 9.03 5.24
CA ILE A 164 -1.64 9.05 6.38
C ILE A 164 -2.24 9.91 7.50
N SER A 165 -2.78 9.29 8.54
CA SER A 165 -3.48 9.96 9.64
C SER A 165 -2.97 9.52 11.02
N LYS A 166 -3.25 10.32 12.06
CA LYS A 166 -3.21 9.84 13.45
C LYS A 166 -4.52 9.09 13.72
N LEU A 167 -4.42 7.89 14.29
CA LEU A 167 -5.58 7.01 14.50
C LEU A 167 -6.39 7.48 15.73
N THR A 168 -7.70 7.63 15.59
CA THR A 168 -8.59 8.05 16.70
C THR A 168 -8.76 6.93 17.74
N ASP A 169 -9.15 7.26 18.96
CA ASP A 169 -9.32 6.26 20.03
C ASP A 169 -10.37 5.19 19.68
N ARG A 170 -11.44 5.56 18.97
CA ARG A 170 -12.46 4.63 18.47
C ARG A 170 -11.87 3.64 17.45
N GLU A 171 -11.04 4.14 16.52
CA GLU A 171 -10.39 3.30 15.52
C GLU A 171 -9.33 2.39 16.13
N ARG A 172 -8.59 2.85 17.16
CA ARG A 172 -7.62 2.01 17.90
C ARG A 172 -8.30 0.82 18.56
N THR A 173 -9.43 1.03 19.24
CA THR A 173 -10.22 -0.05 19.87
C THR A 173 -10.75 -1.02 18.81
N ARG A 174 -11.27 -0.53 17.67
CA ARG A 174 -11.72 -1.36 16.55
C ARG A 174 -10.59 -2.19 15.93
N LEU A 175 -9.36 -1.68 15.92
CA LEU A 175 -8.19 -2.31 15.31
C LEU A 175 -7.32 -3.10 16.31
N GLY A 176 -7.73 -3.20 17.59
CA GLY A 176 -7.00 -3.95 18.62
C GLY A 176 -5.66 -3.34 19.05
N ILE A 177 -5.42 -2.05 18.77
CA ILE A 177 -4.13 -1.38 19.01
C ILE A 177 -4.12 -0.78 20.42
N ALA A 178 -3.42 -1.45 21.34
CA ALA A 178 -3.30 -1.01 22.74
C ALA A 178 -2.12 -0.04 22.98
N GLY A 179 -2.29 0.87 23.94
CA GLY A 179 -1.19 1.63 24.56
C GLY A 179 -0.69 2.86 23.80
N ASN A 180 0.56 3.25 24.12
CA ASN A 180 1.16 4.57 23.85
C ASN A 180 1.44 4.90 22.36
N ALA A 181 0.90 4.13 21.42
CA ALA A 181 0.99 4.36 19.97
C ALA A 181 0.08 5.50 19.47
N ALA A 182 -0.41 6.36 20.37
CA ALA A 182 -1.43 7.38 20.11
C ALA A 182 -0.97 8.52 19.19
N GLU A 183 0.34 8.79 19.14
CA GLU A 183 0.92 9.88 18.35
C GLU A 183 1.40 9.45 16.97
N THR A 184 1.68 8.16 16.76
CA THR A 184 2.29 7.63 15.55
C THR A 184 1.32 7.70 14.38
N LYS A 185 1.76 8.28 13.26
CA LYS A 185 0.97 8.35 12.02
C LYS A 185 0.94 6.97 11.36
N ARG A 186 -0.24 6.49 10.98
CA ARG A 186 -0.43 5.23 10.26
C ARG A 186 -0.90 5.47 8.83
N ALA A 187 -0.56 4.54 7.95
CA ALA A 187 -1.13 4.45 6.61
C ALA A 187 -2.41 3.63 6.70
N VAL A 188 -3.56 4.30 6.52
CA VAL A 188 -4.88 3.66 6.56
C VAL A 188 -5.42 3.55 5.14
N LEU A 189 -5.78 2.34 4.72
CA LEU A 189 -6.52 2.12 3.47
C LEU A 189 -8.02 2.20 3.77
N THR A 190 -8.72 3.06 3.03
CA THR A 190 -10.18 3.25 3.14
C THR A 190 -10.82 2.98 1.79
N ALA A 191 -11.91 2.21 1.79
CA ALA A 191 -12.75 1.99 0.63
C ALA A 191 -13.93 3.00 0.60
N PRO A 192 -14.38 3.45 -0.58
CA PRO A 192 -13.75 3.28 -1.88
C PRO A 192 -12.40 4.01 -1.97
N VAL A 193 -11.47 3.48 -2.76
CA VAL A 193 -10.09 3.99 -2.81
C VAL A 193 -9.98 5.30 -3.59
N GLU A 194 -9.26 6.28 -3.02
CA GLU A 194 -9.04 7.58 -3.65
C GLU A 194 -7.54 7.83 -3.84
N PHE A 195 -7.10 7.90 -5.08
CA PHE A 195 -5.70 8.14 -5.40
C PHE A 195 -5.33 9.63 -5.52
N PRO A 196 -4.08 10.02 -5.20
CA PRO A 196 -3.59 11.36 -5.46
C PRO A 196 -3.74 11.74 -6.94
N LYS A 197 -4.39 12.89 -7.19
CA LYS A 197 -4.58 13.44 -8.54
C LYS A 197 -3.22 13.71 -9.22
N PRO A 198 -3.08 13.45 -10.53
CA PRO A 198 -1.88 13.79 -11.28
C PRO A 198 -1.57 15.29 -11.13
N ARG A 199 -0.33 15.63 -10.75
CA ARG A 199 0.10 17.04 -10.69
C ARG A 199 0.27 17.55 -12.12
N LEU A 200 -0.73 18.25 -12.65
CA LEU A 200 -0.54 19.06 -13.86
C LEU A 200 0.62 20.02 -13.62
N LYS A 201 1.72 19.83 -14.35
CA LYS A 201 2.79 20.83 -14.40
C LYS A 201 2.20 22.07 -15.06
N ARG A 202 2.06 23.17 -14.31
CA ARG A 202 1.82 24.49 -14.92
C ARG A 202 2.95 24.72 -15.91
N LYS A 203 2.63 24.90 -17.19
CA LYS A 203 3.56 25.52 -18.13
C LYS A 203 3.80 26.95 -17.62
N THR A 204 5.02 27.19 -17.17
CA THR A 204 5.62 28.52 -17.06
C THR A 204 6.06 28.97 -18.44
#